data_AF-A0A800N2G3-F1
#
_entry.id   AF-A0A800N2G3-F1
#
_cell.length_a   1.000
_cell.length_b   1.000
_cell.length_c   1.000
_cell.angle_alpha   90.00
_cell.angle_beta   90.00
_cell.angle_gamma   90.00
#
_symmetry.space_group_name_H-M   'P 1'
#
loop_
_entity.id
_entity.type
_entity.pdbx_description
1 polymer ?
#
loop_
_entity_poly.entity_id
_entity_poly.type
_entity_poly.pdbx_seq_one_letter_code
_entity_poly.pdbx_strand_id
1 'polypeptide(L)'
;MTTFDVEAFRQRERSEGFPAYYNGWLHLAASAAVMLGLCAWSFTQLQDVRAWEWGMLPLVALLGNGAVFFIHRDLLHRRRRGARFAYYMHSDVHHRFFTYEHIVCQRVRDLHAVLFPVWVVVLVLGGINLVGWFLLQQLVSANCAWFLMFGSSAYFLTYEVFHTASHLRDGHPLLIFPPFRYMRAHHRLHHVPSRMRSENFNIIYPLGDILAGTFVREQDS
;
A
#
# COMPACT_ATOMS: atom_id res chain seq x y z
N MET A 1 -12.16 -23.31 -22.83
CA MET A 1 -11.75 -22.58 -21.61
C MET A 1 -12.66 -21.37 -21.49
N THR A 2 -13.52 -21.30 -20.49
CA THR A 2 -14.26 -20.06 -20.18
C THR A 2 -13.25 -19.03 -19.70
N THR A 3 -13.04 -17.98 -20.49
CA THR A 3 -12.29 -16.79 -20.09
C THR A 3 -12.93 -16.19 -18.84
N PHE A 4 -12.11 -15.76 -17.88
CA PHE A 4 -12.60 -15.13 -16.65
C PHE A 4 -13.31 -13.82 -16.99
N ASP A 5 -14.59 -13.71 -16.63
CA ASP A 5 -15.38 -12.51 -16.83
C ASP A 5 -15.18 -11.53 -15.66
N VAL A 6 -14.32 -10.54 -15.90
CA VAL A 6 -13.96 -9.50 -14.92
C VAL A 6 -15.17 -8.65 -14.53
N GLU A 7 -16.07 -8.31 -15.46
CA GLU A 7 -17.19 -7.42 -15.15
C GLU A 7 -18.25 -8.15 -14.33
N ALA A 8 -18.53 -9.43 -14.65
CA ALA A 8 -19.39 -10.26 -13.80
C ALA A 8 -18.82 -10.42 -12.38
N PHE A 9 -17.49 -10.59 -12.25
CA PHE A 9 -16.83 -10.63 -10.95
C PHE A 9 -16.96 -9.30 -10.19
N ARG A 10 -16.70 -8.17 -10.84
CA ARG A 10 -16.83 -6.83 -10.25
C ARG A 10 -18.26 -6.56 -9.78
N GLN A 11 -19.25 -6.94 -10.57
CA GLN A 11 -20.66 -6.76 -10.21
C GLN A 11 -21.02 -7.57 -8.96
N ARG A 12 -20.61 -8.84 -8.90
CA ARG A 12 -20.80 -9.70 -7.72
C ARG A 12 -20.12 -9.13 -6.48
N GLU A 13 -18.86 -8.70 -6.58
CA GLU A 13 -18.15 -8.12 -5.43
C GLU A 13 -18.85 -6.84 -4.94
N ARG A 14 -19.33 -5.98 -5.84
CA ARG A 14 -20.05 -4.75 -5.46
C ARG A 14 -21.37 -5.04 -4.75
N SER A 15 -22.11 -6.08 -5.17
CA SER A 15 -23.44 -6.41 -4.65
C SER A 15 -23.41 -7.33 -3.42
N GLU A 16 -22.51 -8.30 -3.39
CA GLU A 16 -22.47 -9.38 -2.39
C GLU A 16 -21.18 -9.38 -1.56
N GLY A 17 -20.04 -9.05 -2.17
CA GLY A 17 -18.73 -9.14 -1.51
C GLY A 17 -18.43 -7.98 -0.56
N PHE A 18 -18.82 -6.76 -0.95
CA PHE A 18 -18.57 -5.54 -0.17
C PHE A 18 -19.71 -5.27 0.81
N PRO A 19 -19.44 -4.82 2.05
CA PRO A 19 -20.50 -4.48 3.01
C PRO A 19 -21.49 -3.47 2.45
N ALA A 20 -22.79 -3.64 2.72
CA ALA A 20 -23.83 -2.76 2.18
C ALA A 20 -23.62 -1.28 2.58
N TYR A 21 -23.10 -1.04 3.79
CA TYR A 21 -22.77 0.28 4.32
C TYR A 21 -21.45 0.87 3.78
N TYR A 22 -20.68 0.13 2.99
CA TYR A 22 -19.37 0.59 2.53
C TYR A 22 -19.50 1.83 1.62
N ASN A 23 -18.78 2.89 2.00
CA ASN A 23 -18.64 4.12 1.23
C ASN A 23 -17.15 4.40 0.99
N GLY A 24 -16.74 4.44 -0.29
CA GLY A 24 -15.33 4.62 -0.65
C GLY A 24 -14.76 5.99 -0.30
N TRP A 25 -15.57 7.07 -0.36
CA TRP A 25 -15.14 8.40 0.07
C TRP A 25 -14.89 8.44 1.57
N LEU A 26 -15.77 7.83 2.36
CA LEU A 26 -15.59 7.74 3.80
C LEU A 26 -14.35 6.91 4.15
N HIS A 27 -14.11 5.78 3.46
CA HIS A 27 -12.91 4.97 3.68
C HIS A 27 -11.64 5.80 3.39
N LEU A 28 -11.58 6.43 2.22
CA LEU A 28 -10.46 7.28 1.84
C LEU A 28 -10.22 8.42 2.84
N ALA A 29 -11.29 9.14 3.21
CA ALA A 29 -11.21 10.24 4.15
C ALA A 29 -10.77 9.78 5.55
N ALA A 30 -11.28 8.64 6.04
CA ALA A 30 -10.89 8.08 7.32
C ALA A 30 -9.41 7.66 7.31
N SER A 31 -8.97 6.91 6.30
CA SER A 31 -7.56 6.52 6.15
C SER A 31 -6.64 7.73 6.09
N ALA A 32 -6.98 8.73 5.27
CA ALA A 32 -6.20 9.97 5.15
C ALA A 32 -6.18 10.76 6.47
N ALA A 33 -7.33 10.93 7.13
CA ALA A 33 -7.43 11.69 8.37
C ALA A 33 -6.62 11.05 9.51
N VAL A 34 -6.68 9.72 9.65
CA VAL A 34 -5.89 9.01 10.68
C VAL A 34 -4.40 9.17 10.41
N MET A 35 -3.94 8.97 9.17
CA MET A 35 -2.51 9.08 8.86
C MET A 35 -1.99 10.52 8.96
N LEU A 36 -2.72 11.49 8.42
CA LEU A 36 -2.37 12.91 8.53
C LEU A 36 -2.38 13.39 9.99
N GLY A 37 -3.35 12.93 10.78
CA GLY A 37 -3.42 13.20 12.21
C GLY A 37 -2.22 12.64 12.96
N LEU A 38 -1.82 11.39 12.70
CA LEU A 38 -0.62 10.79 13.28
C LEU A 38 0.65 11.53 12.88
N CYS A 39 0.80 11.90 11.60
CA CYS A 39 1.92 12.71 11.13
C CYS A 39 1.97 14.07 11.85
N ALA A 40 0.85 14.81 11.87
CA ALA A 40 0.80 16.12 12.51
C ALA A 40 1.10 16.01 14.00
N TRP A 41 0.44 15.07 14.70
CA TRP A 41 0.65 14.87 16.13
C TRP A 41 2.08 14.50 16.45
N SER A 42 2.65 13.45 15.84
CA SER A 42 4.04 13.03 16.08
C SER A 42 5.05 14.14 15.79
N PHE A 43 4.83 14.95 14.75
CA PHE A 43 5.68 16.10 14.46
C PHE A 43 5.66 17.16 15.57
N THR A 44 4.51 17.41 16.20
CA THR A 44 4.42 18.36 17.34
C THR A 44 5.15 17.89 18.59
N GLN A 45 5.50 16.61 18.69
CA GLN A 45 6.20 16.05 19.85
C GLN A 45 7.73 16.13 19.74
N LEU A 46 8.26 16.54 18.59
CA LEU A 46 9.70 16.71 18.38
C LEU A 46 10.21 17.91 19.19
N GLN A 47 11.34 17.75 19.88
CA GLN A 47 11.95 18.79 20.71
C GLN A 47 13.48 18.78 20.51
N ASP A 48 14.10 19.94 20.29
CA ASP A 48 15.57 20.11 20.17
C ASP A 48 16.26 19.03 19.32
N VAL A 49 15.72 18.76 18.13
CA VAL A 49 16.15 17.66 17.26
C VAL A 49 17.63 17.78 16.89
N ARG A 50 18.41 16.75 17.20
CA ARG A 50 19.83 16.67 16.84
C ARG A 50 19.98 16.30 15.36
N ALA A 51 21.03 16.81 14.72
CA ALA A 51 21.26 16.61 13.29
C ALA A 51 21.21 15.13 12.84
N TRP A 52 21.73 14.21 13.65
CA TRP A 52 21.74 12.78 13.30
C TRP A 52 20.36 12.11 13.41
N GLU A 53 19.43 12.64 14.21
CA GLU A 53 18.09 12.06 14.41
C GLU A 53 17.25 12.17 13.13
N TRP A 54 17.53 13.16 12.28
CA TRP A 54 16.93 13.27 10.94
C TRP A 54 17.23 12.07 10.05
N GLY A 55 18.31 11.33 10.30
CA GLY A 55 18.64 10.08 9.63
C GLY A 55 17.56 8.99 9.84
N MET A 56 16.69 9.15 10.83
CA MET A 56 15.56 8.26 11.05
C MET A 56 14.55 8.29 9.88
N LEU A 57 14.33 9.44 9.24
CA LEU A 57 13.39 9.55 8.12
C LEU A 57 13.78 8.68 6.90
N PRO A 58 15.00 8.80 6.32
CA PRO A 58 15.41 7.91 5.25
C PRO A 58 15.51 6.44 5.70
N LEU A 59 15.91 6.17 6.95
CA LEU A 59 15.91 4.81 7.49
C LEU A 59 14.50 4.20 7.47
N VAL A 60 13.51 4.92 7.99
CA VAL A 60 12.11 4.46 8.01
C VAL A 60 11.57 4.31 6.58
N ALA A 61 11.94 5.18 5.64
CA ALA A 61 11.55 5.03 4.24
C ALA A 61 12.14 3.76 3.60
N LEU A 62 13.40 3.42 3.90
CA LEU A 62 14.02 2.18 3.44
C LEU A 62 13.35 0.95 4.06
N LEU A 63 13.10 0.98 5.38
CA LEU A 63 12.38 -0.07 6.09
C LEU A 63 10.96 -0.24 5.55
N GLY A 64 10.25 0.86 5.27
CA GLY A 64 8.93 0.87 4.66
C GLY A 64 8.93 0.22 3.28
N ASN A 65 9.93 0.52 2.45
CA ASN A 65 10.06 -0.11 1.13
C ASN A 65 10.28 -1.62 1.23
N GLY A 66 11.19 -2.06 2.11
CA GLY A 66 11.39 -3.47 2.40
C GLY A 66 10.12 -4.13 2.95
N ALA A 67 9.44 -3.49 3.90
CA ALA A 67 8.21 -4.00 4.49
C ALA A 67 7.12 -4.20 3.45
N VAL A 68 6.88 -3.21 2.56
CA VAL A 68 5.95 -3.35 1.44
C VAL A 68 6.34 -4.53 0.55
N PHE A 69 7.62 -4.64 0.18
CA PHE A 69 8.10 -5.72 -0.66
C PHE A 69 7.83 -7.10 -0.04
N PHE A 70 8.24 -7.33 1.21
CA PHE A 70 8.08 -8.62 1.88
C PHE A 70 6.61 -8.92 2.19
N ILE A 71 5.84 -7.96 2.71
CA ILE A 71 4.42 -8.16 2.98
C ILE A 71 3.71 -8.52 1.68
N HIS A 72 3.93 -7.76 0.62
CA HIS A 72 3.25 -7.99 -0.65
C HIS A 72 3.63 -9.36 -1.25
N ARG A 73 4.92 -9.68 -1.35
CA ARG A 73 5.39 -10.95 -1.91
C ARG A 73 5.01 -12.17 -1.07
N ASP A 74 5.22 -12.10 0.25
CA ASP A 74 5.20 -13.28 1.12
C ASP A 74 3.91 -13.44 1.94
N LEU A 75 3.24 -12.34 2.28
CA LEU A 75 2.01 -12.34 3.07
C LEU A 75 0.78 -12.28 2.17
N LEU A 76 0.79 -11.40 1.17
CA LEU A 76 -0.37 -11.17 0.32
C LEU A 76 -0.48 -12.20 -0.81
N HIS A 77 0.65 -12.68 -1.35
CA HIS A 77 0.66 -13.63 -2.48
C HIS A 77 0.85 -15.11 -2.10
N ARG A 78 1.00 -15.43 -0.81
CA ARG A 78 1.13 -16.81 -0.33
C ARG A 78 0.09 -17.13 0.74
N ARG A 79 -0.64 -18.23 0.56
CA ARG A 79 -1.63 -18.69 1.54
C ARG A 79 -0.92 -19.16 2.81
N ARG A 80 -1.01 -18.39 3.89
CA ARG A 80 -0.53 -18.74 5.24
C ARG A 80 -1.66 -18.68 6.25
N ARG A 81 -1.65 -19.56 7.27
CA ARG A 81 -2.72 -19.65 8.27
C ARG A 81 -3.03 -18.31 8.95
N GLY A 82 -2.00 -17.55 9.36
CA GLY A 82 -2.16 -16.25 10.01
C GLY A 82 -2.44 -15.06 9.07
N ALA A 83 -2.47 -15.27 7.75
CA ALA A 83 -2.59 -14.20 6.77
C ALA A 83 -3.69 -14.44 5.73
N ARG A 84 -4.61 -15.37 6.01
CA ARG A 84 -5.65 -15.78 5.07
C ARG A 84 -6.52 -14.61 4.61
N PHE A 85 -6.85 -13.69 5.52
CA PHE A 85 -7.63 -12.50 5.20
C PHE A 85 -6.89 -11.58 4.22
N ALA A 86 -5.61 -11.29 4.50
CA ALA A 86 -4.79 -10.43 3.64
C ALA A 86 -4.59 -11.05 2.25
N TYR A 87 -4.33 -12.35 2.19
CA TYR A 87 -4.27 -13.09 0.93
C TYR A 87 -5.59 -13.03 0.15
N TYR A 88 -6.72 -13.24 0.83
CA TYR A 88 -8.04 -13.21 0.19
C TYR A 88 -8.32 -11.82 -0.41
N MET A 89 -8.16 -10.76 0.39
CA MET A 89 -8.40 -9.39 -0.08
C MET A 89 -7.48 -9.00 -1.24
N HIS A 90 -6.23 -9.48 -1.24
CA HIS A 90 -5.26 -9.13 -2.26
C HIS A 90 -5.31 -10.03 -3.51
N SER A 91 -5.03 -11.32 -3.36
CA SER A 91 -4.95 -12.24 -4.49
C SER A 91 -6.31 -12.70 -5.00
N ASP A 92 -7.28 -12.94 -4.10
CA ASP A 92 -8.59 -13.50 -4.50
C ASP A 92 -9.63 -12.40 -4.83
N VAL A 93 -9.44 -11.16 -4.35
CA VAL A 93 -10.30 -10.01 -4.66
C VAL A 93 -9.55 -9.00 -5.54
N HIS A 94 -8.54 -8.29 -5.05
CA HIS A 94 -7.88 -7.19 -5.78
C HIS A 94 -7.36 -7.59 -7.17
N HIS A 95 -6.58 -8.67 -7.29
CA HIS A 95 -6.02 -9.17 -8.57
C HIS A 95 -7.05 -9.78 -9.54
N ARG A 96 -8.27 -10.06 -9.06
CA ARG A 96 -9.38 -10.52 -9.90
C ARG A 96 -10.33 -9.38 -10.25
N PHE A 97 -10.39 -8.37 -9.38
CA PHE A 97 -11.13 -7.15 -9.59
C PHE A 97 -10.40 -6.25 -10.60
N PHE A 98 -9.08 -6.19 -10.53
CA PHE A 98 -8.21 -5.45 -11.44
C PHE A 98 -7.30 -6.43 -12.15
N THR A 99 -7.27 -6.35 -13.48
CA THR A 99 -6.34 -7.15 -14.30
C THR A 99 -5.43 -6.22 -15.08
N TYR A 100 -4.44 -6.79 -15.77
CA TYR A 100 -3.61 -6.04 -16.71
C TYR A 100 -4.46 -5.23 -17.71
N GLU A 101 -5.51 -5.81 -18.27
CA GLU A 101 -6.41 -5.15 -19.23
C GLU A 101 -7.40 -4.20 -18.56
N HIS A 102 -7.80 -4.50 -17.31
CA HIS A 102 -8.85 -3.79 -16.59
C HIS A 102 -8.36 -3.24 -15.24
N ILE A 103 -7.32 -2.39 -15.25
CA ILE A 103 -6.71 -1.86 -14.01
C ILE A 103 -7.53 -0.72 -13.35
N VAL A 104 -8.46 -0.11 -14.08
CA VAL A 104 -9.11 1.14 -13.65
C VAL A 104 -10.32 0.91 -12.74
N CYS A 105 -10.42 1.69 -11.65
CA CYS A 105 -11.62 1.86 -10.85
C CYS A 105 -12.73 2.54 -11.66
N GLN A 106 -13.90 1.91 -11.73
CA GLN A 106 -15.05 2.47 -12.45
C GLN A 106 -16.02 3.20 -11.51
N ARG A 107 -16.06 2.81 -10.23
CA ARG A 107 -16.95 3.38 -9.21
C ARG A 107 -16.16 3.68 -7.95
N VAL A 108 -16.59 4.68 -7.18
CA VAL A 108 -16.00 5.00 -5.87
C VAL A 108 -16.07 3.80 -4.91
N ARG A 109 -17.09 2.95 -5.04
CA ARG A 109 -17.23 1.71 -4.26
C ARG A 109 -16.11 0.70 -4.54
N ASP A 110 -15.43 0.79 -5.68
CA ASP A 110 -14.31 -0.09 -6.05
C ASP A 110 -13.08 0.15 -5.17
N LEU A 111 -13.03 1.29 -4.45
CA LEU A 111 -11.99 1.56 -3.46
C LEU A 111 -11.93 0.50 -2.35
N HIS A 112 -12.98 -0.30 -2.14
CA HIS A 112 -12.93 -1.44 -1.22
C HIS A 112 -11.88 -2.48 -1.62
N ALA A 113 -11.69 -2.65 -2.93
CA ALA A 113 -10.72 -3.57 -3.49
C ALA A 113 -9.33 -2.92 -3.67
N VAL A 114 -9.13 -1.66 -3.27
CA VAL A 114 -7.86 -0.92 -3.43
C VAL A 114 -7.26 -0.51 -2.09
N LEU A 115 -8.05 0.15 -1.24
CA LEU A 115 -7.57 0.69 0.04
C LEU A 115 -7.44 -0.44 1.07
N PHE A 116 -6.41 -0.37 1.91
CA PHE A 116 -6.28 -1.29 3.02
C PHE A 116 -7.41 -1.06 4.02
N PRO A 117 -8.05 -2.13 4.56
CA PRO A 117 -9.04 -1.95 5.60
C PRO A 117 -8.44 -1.21 6.81
N VAL A 118 -9.05 -0.09 7.23
CA VAL A 118 -8.54 0.77 8.31
C VAL A 118 -8.12 -0.01 9.57
N TRP A 119 -8.90 -1.02 9.96
CA TRP A 119 -8.61 -1.82 11.14
C TRP A 119 -7.31 -2.65 11.00
N VAL A 120 -6.97 -3.13 9.79
CA VAL A 120 -5.71 -3.83 9.51
C VAL A 120 -4.54 -2.86 9.66
N VAL A 121 -4.71 -1.63 9.14
CA VAL A 121 -3.70 -0.58 9.26
C VAL A 121 -3.46 -0.25 10.72
N VAL A 122 -4.52 -0.02 11.51
CA VAL A 122 -4.41 0.23 12.95
C VAL A 122 -3.71 -0.92 13.67
N LEU A 123 -4.05 -2.17 13.36
CA LEU A 123 -3.42 -3.33 13.99
C LEU A 123 -1.92 -3.43 13.67
N VAL A 124 -1.55 -3.37 12.39
CA VAL A 124 -0.17 -3.60 11.93
C VAL A 124 0.69 -2.37 12.20
N LEU A 125 0.29 -1.20 11.69
CA LEU A 125 1.05 0.03 11.83
C LEU A 125 1.01 0.54 13.28
N GLY A 126 -0.13 0.42 13.96
CA GLY A 126 -0.23 0.74 15.38
C GLY A 126 0.64 -0.19 16.25
N GLY A 127 0.70 -1.48 15.94
CA GLY A 127 1.61 -2.42 16.61
C GLY A 127 3.08 -2.06 16.40
N ILE A 128 3.49 -1.79 15.15
CA ILE A 128 4.86 -1.36 14.81
C ILE A 128 5.21 -0.06 15.54
N ASN A 129 4.32 0.93 15.49
CA ASN A 129 4.57 2.21 16.14
C ASN A 129 4.58 2.08 17.66
N LEU A 130 3.69 1.31 18.28
CA LEU A 130 3.68 1.14 19.73
C LEU A 130 4.97 0.49 20.23
N VAL A 131 5.35 -0.66 19.65
CA VAL A 131 6.55 -1.40 20.07
C VAL A 131 7.82 -0.62 19.72
N GLY A 132 7.90 -0.11 18.49
CA GLY A 132 9.07 0.63 18.02
C GLY A 132 9.26 1.95 18.74
N TRP A 133 8.18 2.68 19.03
CA TRP A 133 8.24 3.91 19.81
C TRP A 133 8.73 3.64 21.23
N PHE A 134 8.20 2.60 21.89
CA PHE A 134 8.64 2.22 23.24
C PHE A 134 10.14 1.88 23.26
N LEU A 135 10.61 1.07 22.32
CA LEU A 135 12.03 0.68 22.25
C LEU A 135 12.93 1.88 21.93
N LEU A 136 12.59 2.69 20.94
CA LEU A 136 13.41 3.84 20.53
C LEU A 136 13.47 4.93 21.60
N GLN A 137 12.36 5.18 22.30
CA GLN A 137 12.31 6.11 23.42
C GLN A 137 13.30 5.72 24.51
N GLN A 138 13.38 4.42 24.84
CA GLN A 138 14.23 3.91 25.92
C GLN A 138 15.70 3.75 25.50
N LEU A 139 15.95 3.35 24.26
CA LEU A 139 17.27 2.90 23.81
C LEU A 139 18.02 3.92 22.94
N VAL A 140 17.33 4.90 22.35
CA VAL A 140 17.91 5.81 21.37
C VAL A 140 17.61 7.27 21.72
N SER A 141 16.37 7.73 21.50
CA SER A 141 15.88 9.04 21.92
C SER A 141 14.36 9.17 21.70
N ALA A 142 13.74 10.12 22.39
CA ALA A 142 12.34 10.49 22.18
C ALA A 142 12.07 10.92 20.73
N ASN A 143 12.95 11.72 20.13
CA ASN A 143 12.77 12.21 18.76
C ASN A 143 12.84 11.07 17.73
N CYS A 144 13.73 10.09 17.91
CA CYS A 144 13.75 8.91 17.04
C CYS A 144 12.45 8.10 17.13
N ALA A 145 11.87 7.97 18.33
CA ALA A 145 10.57 7.33 18.52
C ALA A 145 9.44 8.08 17.79
N TRP A 146 9.42 9.41 17.87
CA TRP A 146 8.44 10.24 17.15
C TRP A 146 8.67 10.26 15.64
N PHE A 147 9.93 10.25 15.17
CA PHE A 147 10.25 10.11 13.76
C PHE A 147 9.86 8.75 13.18
N LEU A 148 9.91 7.67 13.96
CA LEU A 148 9.34 6.38 13.54
C LEU A 148 7.85 6.53 13.25
N MET A 149 7.10 7.12 14.18
CA MET A 149 5.66 7.28 14.05
C MET A 149 5.28 8.21 12.88
N PHE A 150 5.97 9.34 12.76
CA PHE A 150 5.81 10.26 11.64
C PHE A 150 6.14 9.57 10.32
N GLY A 151 7.34 8.99 10.22
CA GLY A 151 7.87 8.41 8.99
C GLY A 151 7.05 7.22 8.51
N SER A 152 6.62 6.33 9.42
CA SER A 152 5.85 5.14 9.06
C SER A 152 4.44 5.51 8.60
N SER A 153 3.80 6.49 9.25
CA SER A 153 2.48 7.02 8.87
C SER A 153 2.54 7.76 7.54
N ALA A 154 3.56 8.60 7.33
CA ALA A 154 3.79 9.30 6.07
C ALA A 154 4.09 8.32 4.92
N TYR A 155 4.88 7.28 5.18
CA TYR A 155 5.18 6.23 4.21
C TYR A 155 3.93 5.47 3.81
N PHE A 156 3.11 5.03 4.78
CA PHE A 156 1.88 4.33 4.51
C PHE A 156 0.86 5.20 3.74
N LEU A 157 0.71 6.47 4.12
CA LEU A 157 -0.12 7.41 3.36
C LEU A 157 0.36 7.55 1.92
N THR A 158 1.67 7.67 1.72
CA THR A 158 2.27 7.74 0.37
C THR A 158 2.01 6.45 -0.42
N TYR A 159 2.14 5.29 0.23
CA TYR A 159 1.80 3.99 -0.35
C TYR A 159 0.34 3.97 -0.85
N GLU A 160 -0.63 4.35 -0.02
CA GLU A 160 -2.04 4.38 -0.39
C GLU A 160 -2.31 5.33 -1.56
N VAL A 161 -1.65 6.50 -1.60
CA VAL A 161 -1.76 7.46 -2.70
C VAL A 161 -1.22 6.87 -4.00
N PHE A 162 -0.03 6.26 -4.00
CA PHE A 162 0.54 5.62 -5.19
C PHE A 162 -0.28 4.42 -5.66
N HIS A 163 -0.77 3.60 -4.72
CA HIS A 163 -1.62 2.46 -5.02
C HIS A 163 -2.91 2.91 -5.68
N THR A 164 -3.62 3.84 -5.04
CA THR A 164 -4.88 4.40 -5.55
C THR A 164 -4.68 5.08 -6.91
N ALA A 165 -3.61 5.86 -7.06
CA ALA A 165 -3.26 6.52 -8.31
C ALA A 165 -3.09 5.53 -9.47
N SER A 166 -2.54 4.34 -9.20
CA SER A 166 -2.35 3.30 -10.20
C SER A 166 -3.67 2.75 -10.77
N HIS A 167 -4.77 2.89 -10.03
CA HIS A 167 -6.11 2.46 -10.43
C HIS A 167 -7.00 3.61 -10.94
N LEU A 168 -6.47 4.83 -11.07
CA LEU A 168 -7.22 5.95 -11.64
C LEU A 168 -7.36 5.81 -13.17
N ARG A 169 -8.38 6.48 -13.71
CA ARG A 169 -8.64 6.55 -15.15
C ARG A 169 -7.46 7.15 -15.91
N ASP A 170 -7.29 6.72 -17.16
CA ASP A 170 -6.31 7.32 -18.05
C ASP A 170 -6.58 8.83 -18.22
N GLY A 171 -5.50 9.62 -18.33
CA GLY A 171 -5.58 11.08 -18.40
C GLY A 171 -5.86 11.79 -17.07
N HIS A 172 -5.96 11.08 -15.94
CA HIS A 172 -6.08 11.72 -14.63
C HIS A 172 -4.86 12.63 -14.34
N PRO A 173 -5.03 13.85 -13.78
CA PRO A 173 -3.93 14.79 -13.57
C PRO A 173 -2.72 14.23 -12.80
N LEU A 174 -2.96 13.38 -11.79
CA LEU A 174 -1.86 12.71 -11.06
C LEU A 174 -0.98 11.83 -11.97
N LEU A 175 -1.54 11.22 -13.00
CA LEU A 175 -0.80 10.36 -13.94
C LEU A 175 -0.01 11.15 -15.00
N ILE A 176 -0.12 12.48 -15.00
CA ILE A 176 0.76 13.35 -15.78
C ILE A 176 2.16 13.40 -15.12
N PHE A 177 2.22 13.31 -13.79
CA PHE A 177 3.47 13.37 -13.06
C PHE A 177 4.27 12.05 -13.21
N PRO A 178 5.55 12.09 -13.64
CA PRO A 178 6.27 10.89 -14.05
C PRO A 178 6.34 9.75 -13.02
N PRO A 179 6.57 9.99 -11.71
CA PRO A 179 6.58 8.93 -10.71
C PRO A 179 5.28 8.12 -10.64
N PHE A 180 4.12 8.77 -10.66
CA PHE A 180 2.83 8.06 -10.64
C PHE A 180 2.59 7.27 -11.92
N ARG A 181 2.93 7.85 -13.08
CA ARG A 181 2.82 7.16 -14.37
C ARG A 181 3.71 5.91 -14.42
N TYR A 182 4.94 6.05 -13.94
CA TYR A 182 5.91 4.95 -13.89
C TYR A 182 5.44 3.84 -12.96
N MET A 183 5.05 4.17 -11.71
CA MET A 183 4.59 3.17 -10.76
C MET A 183 3.26 2.54 -11.15
N ARG A 184 2.39 3.27 -11.87
CA ARG A 184 1.21 2.67 -12.47
C ARG A 184 1.56 1.58 -13.48
N ALA A 185 2.53 1.83 -14.36
CA ALA A 185 2.98 0.80 -15.32
C ALA A 185 3.61 -0.40 -14.61
N HIS A 186 4.48 -0.15 -13.62
CA HIS A 186 5.08 -1.18 -12.77
C HIS A 186 4.04 -2.06 -12.08
N HIS A 187 3.05 -1.43 -11.41
CA HIS A 187 1.95 -2.12 -10.74
C HIS A 187 1.04 -2.84 -11.74
N ARG A 188 0.77 -2.26 -12.91
CA ARG A 188 -0.05 -2.91 -13.93
C ARG A 188 0.58 -4.22 -14.42
N LEU A 189 1.90 -4.27 -14.62
CA LEU A 189 2.62 -5.52 -14.95
C LEU A 189 2.52 -6.56 -13.83
N HIS A 190 2.53 -6.11 -12.58
CA HIS A 190 2.28 -6.98 -11.43
C HIS A 190 0.89 -7.64 -11.46
N HIS A 191 -0.11 -7.03 -12.12
CA HIS A 191 -1.44 -7.61 -12.31
C HIS A 191 -1.54 -8.66 -13.43
N VAL A 192 -0.43 -9.03 -14.08
CA VAL A 192 -0.40 -10.14 -15.05
C VAL A 192 -0.45 -11.48 -14.29
N PRO A 193 -1.47 -12.34 -14.48
CA PRO A 193 -1.68 -13.52 -13.62
C PRO A 193 -0.51 -14.51 -13.56
N SER A 194 0.26 -14.64 -14.65
CA SER A 194 1.44 -15.51 -14.71
C SER A 194 2.66 -14.94 -13.96
N ARG A 195 2.68 -13.63 -13.68
CA ARG A 195 3.82 -12.89 -13.11
C ARG A 195 3.57 -12.35 -11.70
N MET A 196 2.29 -12.17 -11.32
CA MET A 196 1.89 -11.50 -10.06
C MET A 196 2.47 -12.10 -8.78
N ARG A 197 2.97 -13.34 -8.81
CA ARG A 197 3.57 -14.01 -7.63
C ARG A 197 5.10 -13.97 -7.60
N SER A 198 5.74 -13.47 -8.64
CA SER A 198 7.20 -13.46 -8.78
C SER A 198 7.80 -12.08 -9.05
N GLU A 199 7.02 -11.12 -9.52
CA GLU A 199 7.55 -9.86 -10.07
C GLU A 199 6.81 -8.61 -9.54
N ASN A 200 7.53 -7.48 -9.47
CA ASN A 200 7.01 -6.12 -9.28
C ASN A 200 6.12 -5.89 -8.04
N PHE A 201 6.62 -6.15 -6.83
CA PHE A 201 5.87 -6.04 -5.58
C PHE A 201 5.84 -4.63 -4.96
N ASN A 202 6.84 -3.78 -5.17
CA ASN A 202 6.82 -2.45 -4.56
C ASN A 202 5.85 -1.50 -5.30
N ILE A 203 5.25 -0.57 -4.55
CA ILE A 203 4.21 0.34 -5.06
C ILE A 203 4.64 1.81 -5.15
N ILE A 204 5.58 2.28 -4.31
CA ILE A 204 6.06 3.68 -4.35
C ILE A 204 7.29 3.84 -5.25
N TYR A 205 8.26 2.92 -5.12
CA TYR A 205 9.45 2.82 -5.96
C TYR A 205 10.05 1.40 -5.84
N PRO A 206 10.64 0.84 -6.91
CA PRO A 206 10.93 -0.60 -7.02
C PRO A 206 12.24 -1.04 -6.36
N LEU A 207 12.65 -0.43 -5.24
CA LEU A 207 13.96 -0.73 -4.64
C LEU A 207 14.06 -2.19 -4.16
N GLY A 208 13.09 -2.69 -3.42
CA GLY A 208 13.03 -4.10 -2.99
C GLY A 208 13.00 -5.06 -4.17
N ASP A 209 12.24 -4.73 -5.22
CA ASP A 209 12.21 -5.52 -6.46
C ASP A 209 13.56 -5.59 -7.16
N ILE A 210 14.26 -4.45 -7.27
CA ILE A 210 15.60 -4.39 -7.88
C ILE A 210 16.60 -5.23 -7.06
N LEU A 211 16.60 -5.06 -5.75
CA LEU A 211 17.53 -5.77 -4.86
C LEU A 211 17.28 -7.29 -4.84
N ALA A 212 16.02 -7.71 -5.00
CA ALA A 212 15.64 -9.13 -5.02
C ALA A 212 15.65 -9.76 -6.42
N GLY A 213 15.94 -8.99 -7.47
CA GLY A 213 15.93 -9.48 -8.85
C GLY A 213 14.52 -9.81 -9.39
N THR A 214 13.48 -9.16 -8.84
CA THR A 214 12.07 -9.36 -9.23
C THR A 214 11.49 -8.17 -10.00
N PHE A 215 12.35 -7.22 -10.40
CA PHE A 215 11.97 -6.04 -11.17
C PHE A 215 11.89 -6.36 -12.67
N VAL A 216 10.77 -6.01 -13.31
CA VAL A 216 10.50 -6.24 -14.74
C VAL A 216 9.87 -4.99 -15.37
N ARG A 217 10.24 -4.69 -16.62
CA ARG A 217 9.65 -3.58 -17.41
C ARG A 217 8.72 -4.11 -18.50
N GLU A 218 7.91 -3.22 -19.03
CA GLU A 218 6.96 -3.55 -20.10
C GLU A 218 7.66 -4.02 -21.38
N GLN A 219 8.89 -3.56 -21.63
CA GLN A 219 9.73 -3.99 -22.75
C GLN A 219 10.24 -5.43 -22.64
N ASP A 220 10.19 -6.01 -21.44
CA ASP A 220 10.57 -7.40 -21.18
C ASP A 220 9.35 -8.35 -21.31
N SER A 221 8.24 -7.87 -21.91
CA SER A 221 6.92 -8.54 -21.93
C SER A 221 6.48 -8.95 -23.33
#